data_AF-A0A1Q4X6C1-F1
#
_entry.id   AF-A0A1Q4X6C1-F1
#
_cell.length_a   1.000
_cell.length_b   1.000
_cell.length_c   1.000
_cell.angle_alpha   90.00
_cell.angle_beta   90.00
_cell.angle_gamma   90.00
#
_symmetry.space_group_name_H-M   'P 1'
#
loop_
_entity.id
_entity.type
_entity.pdbx_description
1 polymer ?
#
loop_
_entity_poly.entity_id
_entity_poly.type
_entity_poly.pdbx_seq_one_letter_code
_entity_poly.pdbx_strand_id
1 'polypeptide(L)'
;MRRVRVDSSTGSAEIPRSREAEGRSLLRRLVAPLVRAGWSEVSAEEWYDDEDPGEDGLGPEVTVELERSGFHLLVSWHPADVELVVGDPTEGWDDGSLSPLFPLDDDLVVDLSGVHSQAVRAETARRVFAGAGLLGATRIRLPQEASSLRPDLVLLLMADHVYDVAERHRGRDDTGEVFASFGEEFSWRIASGMRAYSLIVPVAVPSAAARGIAEWCWRRESVVEQWHHKVGDLTMARANIAATRAVPPHVHLEGVDWPAVRLSLTLPGRRLADGRALAELFEEGWEPILASIHGQVDLWQRVEDELGPQTVLALLSMHGSRTESVGDWWGSGHYETLALPARCRRCSLTRAGRRHRHPQPRCPRRQPAALAHPRHLRRTIPVTR
;
A
#
# COMPACT_ATOMS: atom_id res chain seq x y z
N MET A 1 35.84 -0.09 68.09
CA MET A 1 35.04 0.61 67.06
C MET A 1 35.20 -0.14 65.74
N ARG A 2 34.16 -0.88 65.34
CA ARG A 2 34.13 -1.75 64.15
C ARG A 2 33.42 -0.99 63.02
N ARG A 3 34.10 -0.75 61.89
CA ARG A 3 33.46 -0.27 60.66
C ARG A 3 32.71 -1.45 60.02
N VAL A 4 31.41 -1.29 59.81
CA VAL A 4 30.59 -2.18 59.00
C VAL A 4 30.56 -1.60 57.59
N ARG A 5 31.04 -2.37 56.62
CA ARG A 5 30.92 -2.11 55.19
C ARG A 5 29.54 -2.63 54.79
N VAL A 6 28.67 -1.75 54.30
CA VAL A 6 27.41 -2.13 53.66
C VAL A 6 27.72 -2.34 52.20
N ASP A 7 27.70 -3.59 51.75
CA ASP A 7 27.71 -3.91 50.33
C ASP A 7 26.37 -3.49 49.74
N SER A 8 26.40 -2.45 48.90
CA SER A 8 25.33 -2.09 47.99
C SER A 8 25.45 -2.96 46.75
N SER A 9 24.83 -4.14 46.77
CA SER A 9 24.54 -4.89 45.55
C SER A 9 23.33 -4.26 44.86
N THR A 10 23.58 -3.33 43.95
CA THR A 10 22.63 -2.97 42.89
C THR A 10 22.47 -4.18 41.98
N GLY A 11 21.43 -4.97 42.23
CA GLY A 11 21.01 -6.02 41.32
C GLY A 11 20.50 -5.37 40.04
N SER A 12 21.27 -5.50 38.97
CA SER A 12 20.75 -5.45 37.60
C SER A 12 19.60 -6.45 37.52
N ALA A 13 18.37 -5.95 37.35
CA ALA A 13 17.21 -6.79 37.18
C ALA A 13 17.25 -7.32 35.73
N GLU A 14 17.90 -8.46 35.52
CA GLU A 14 17.75 -9.24 34.29
C GLU A 14 16.25 -9.40 34.01
N ILE A 15 15.77 -8.77 32.93
CA ILE A 15 14.45 -9.03 32.40
C ILE A 15 14.42 -10.53 32.07
N PRO A 16 13.43 -11.31 32.56
CA PRO A 16 13.37 -12.73 32.26
C PRO A 16 13.29 -12.90 30.73
N ARG A 17 14.28 -13.58 30.14
CA ARG A 17 14.38 -13.88 28.69
C ARG A 17 13.07 -14.37 28.04
N SER A 18 12.11 -14.87 28.83
CA SER A 18 10.77 -15.25 28.38
C SER A 18 9.89 -14.06 27.94
N ARG A 19 9.95 -12.90 28.62
CA ARG A 19 9.14 -11.72 28.26
C ARG A 19 9.64 -11.06 26.97
N GLU A 20 10.95 -11.10 26.77
CA GLU A 20 11.60 -10.62 25.55
C GLU A 20 11.19 -11.45 24.33
N ALA A 21 11.28 -12.78 24.43
CA ALA A 21 10.85 -13.68 23.37
C ALA A 21 9.36 -13.52 23.03
N GLU A 22 8.51 -13.27 24.04
CA GLU A 22 7.09 -12.96 23.84
C GLU A 22 6.87 -11.61 23.12
N GLY A 23 7.60 -10.57 23.51
CA GLY A 23 7.57 -9.25 22.85
C GLY A 23 7.98 -9.32 21.39
N ARG A 24 9.11 -9.97 21.08
CA ARG A 24 9.59 -10.18 19.70
C ARG A 24 8.58 -10.98 18.85
N SER A 25 8.02 -12.03 19.42
CA SER A 25 6.99 -12.84 18.74
C SER A 25 5.73 -12.02 18.43
N LEU A 26 5.32 -11.15 19.35
CA LEU A 26 4.22 -10.22 19.12
C LEU A 26 4.56 -9.19 18.05
N LEU A 27 5.71 -8.51 18.14
CA LEU A 27 6.13 -7.50 17.17
C LEU A 27 6.17 -8.09 15.76
N ARG A 28 6.78 -9.27 15.57
CA ARG A 28 6.78 -9.99 14.28
C ARG A 28 5.38 -10.22 13.73
N ARG A 29 4.40 -10.54 14.58
CA ARG A 29 2.99 -10.68 14.14
C ARG A 29 2.37 -9.33 13.75
N LEU A 30 2.69 -8.27 14.47
CA LEU A 30 2.20 -6.91 14.20
C LEU A 30 2.78 -6.36 12.89
N VAL A 31 4.07 -6.59 12.60
CA VAL A 31 4.75 -6.12 11.38
C VAL A 31 4.63 -7.08 10.18
N ALA A 32 4.16 -8.31 10.38
CA ALA A 32 3.96 -9.26 9.28
C ALA A 32 3.20 -8.71 8.05
N PRO A 33 2.21 -7.79 8.19
CA PRO A 33 1.62 -7.13 7.03
C PRO A 33 2.59 -6.26 6.22
N LEU A 34 3.54 -5.58 6.87
CA LEU A 34 4.60 -4.82 6.21
C LEU A 34 5.53 -5.78 5.48
N VAL A 35 5.97 -6.87 6.13
CA VAL A 35 6.81 -7.88 5.47
C VAL A 35 6.15 -8.46 4.23
N ARG A 36 4.85 -8.81 4.32
CA ARG A 36 4.07 -9.25 3.15
C ARG A 36 3.90 -8.18 2.07
N ALA A 37 4.07 -6.91 2.41
CA ALA A 37 4.08 -5.79 1.47
C ALA A 37 5.49 -5.50 0.92
N GLY A 38 6.47 -6.39 1.15
CA GLY A 38 7.82 -6.28 0.59
C GLY A 38 8.79 -5.46 1.44
N TRP A 39 8.47 -5.19 2.70
CA TRP A 39 9.43 -4.62 3.65
C TRP A 39 10.35 -5.74 4.20
N SER A 40 11.65 -5.49 4.26
CA SER A 40 12.67 -6.45 4.72
C SER A 40 13.26 -5.99 6.04
N GLU A 41 13.54 -6.91 6.97
CA GLU A 41 14.23 -6.58 8.23
C GLU A 41 15.71 -6.25 7.95
N VAL A 42 16.22 -5.09 8.40
CA VAL A 42 17.57 -4.58 8.06
C VAL A 42 18.69 -5.28 8.84
N SER A 43 18.42 -5.77 10.05
CA SER A 43 19.31 -6.65 10.80
C SER A 43 18.55 -7.26 11.97
N ALA A 44 18.68 -8.57 12.18
CA ALA A 44 18.03 -9.26 13.28
C ALA A 44 18.83 -9.22 14.61
N GLU A 45 20.03 -8.61 14.60
CA GLU A 45 20.99 -8.73 15.70
C GLU A 45 20.98 -7.54 16.68
N GLU A 46 20.47 -6.36 16.29
CA GLU A 46 20.46 -5.14 17.12
C GLU A 46 19.08 -4.86 17.73
N TRP A 47 18.51 -5.86 18.38
CA TRP A 47 17.29 -5.70 19.16
C TRP A 47 17.69 -5.39 20.59
N TYR A 48 18.01 -4.14 20.91
CA TYR A 48 17.82 -3.44 22.19
C TYR A 48 18.73 -2.22 22.25
N ASP A 49 18.17 -1.08 22.65
CA ASP A 49 18.91 -0.06 23.37
C ASP A 49 18.89 -0.47 24.85
N ASP A 50 20.02 -0.99 25.34
CA ASP A 50 20.23 -1.37 26.75
C ASP A 50 20.51 -0.12 27.62
N GLU A 51 20.36 1.11 27.09
CA GLU A 51 20.59 2.35 27.84
C GLU A 51 19.46 2.62 28.86
N ASP A 52 19.69 2.01 30.03
CA ASP A 52 19.20 2.35 31.37
C ASP A 52 17.66 2.24 31.60
N PRO A 53 17.18 1.21 32.34
CA PRO A 53 15.79 1.11 32.83
C PRO A 53 15.41 2.21 33.86
N GLY A 54 16.18 3.28 33.97
CA GLY A 54 16.32 4.11 35.15
C GLY A 54 15.68 5.50 35.13
N GLU A 55 15.49 6.16 33.98
CA GLU A 55 15.07 7.59 34.01
C GLU A 55 13.57 7.84 33.76
N ASP A 56 12.88 7.08 32.89
CA ASP A 56 11.51 7.45 32.47
C ASP A 56 10.39 6.44 32.80
N GLY A 57 10.70 5.30 33.43
CA GLY A 57 9.68 4.32 33.84
C GLY A 57 8.95 3.62 32.68
N LEU A 58 9.43 3.81 31.44
CA LEU A 58 8.99 3.10 30.26
C LEU A 58 9.59 1.68 30.31
N GLY A 59 8.74 0.67 30.25
CA GLY A 59 9.17 -0.72 30.24
C GLY A 59 10.02 -1.04 28.99
N PRO A 60 10.67 -2.21 28.96
CA PRO A 60 11.61 -2.56 27.90
C PRO A 60 10.91 -2.61 26.54
N GLU A 61 11.33 -1.73 25.64
CA GLU A 61 10.83 -1.57 24.27
C GLU A 61 11.40 -2.67 23.36
N VAL A 62 10.65 -3.07 22.34
CA VAL A 62 11.15 -4.01 21.32
C VAL A 62 11.02 -3.34 19.96
N THR A 63 12.12 -3.25 19.22
CA THR A 63 12.18 -2.54 17.93
C THR A 63 12.50 -3.48 16.78
N VAL A 64 12.11 -3.09 15.56
CA VAL A 64 12.55 -3.71 14.31
C VAL A 64 12.70 -2.64 13.24
N GLU A 65 13.86 -2.60 12.61
CA GLU A 65 14.08 -1.75 11.44
C GLU A 65 13.68 -2.49 10.17
N LEU A 66 12.91 -1.83 9.32
CA LEU A 66 12.42 -2.36 8.06
C LEU A 66 12.83 -1.45 6.90
N GLU A 67 13.35 -2.03 5.82
CA GLU A 67 13.69 -1.32 4.60
C GLU A 67 12.85 -1.77 3.40
N ARG A 68 12.67 -0.85 2.45
CA ARG A 68 12.15 -1.15 1.12
C ARG A 68 12.55 -0.06 0.12
N SER A 69 13.38 -0.41 -0.86
CA SER A 69 13.78 0.50 -1.95
C SER A 69 14.39 1.82 -1.45
N GLY A 70 15.30 1.74 -0.47
CA GLY A 70 15.96 2.92 0.12
C GLY A 70 15.10 3.71 1.11
N PHE A 71 13.88 3.24 1.40
CA PHE A 71 13.06 3.76 2.50
C PHE A 71 13.20 2.90 3.74
N HIS A 72 13.27 3.53 4.90
CA HIS A 72 13.45 2.85 6.18
C HIS A 72 12.32 3.21 7.16
N LEU A 73 12.04 2.29 8.08
CA LEU A 73 11.06 2.43 9.15
C LEU A 73 11.67 1.83 10.43
N LEU A 74 11.58 2.52 11.55
CA LEU A 74 11.76 1.92 12.87
C LEU A 74 10.40 1.59 13.44
N VAL A 75 10.11 0.32 13.70
CA VAL A 75 8.86 -0.10 14.34
C VAL A 75 9.12 -0.54 15.78
N SER A 76 8.54 0.20 16.72
CA SER A 76 8.73 0.07 18.15
C SER A 76 7.47 -0.42 18.84
N TRP A 77 7.58 -1.48 19.65
CA TRP A 77 6.51 -1.95 20.52
C TRP A 77 6.79 -1.53 21.96
N HIS A 78 5.88 -0.73 22.52
CA HIS A 78 5.94 -0.24 23.90
C HIS A 78 4.93 -1.01 24.76
N PRO A 79 5.35 -2.01 25.56
CA PRO A 79 4.42 -2.85 26.31
C PRO A 79 3.68 -2.11 27.43
N ALA A 80 4.29 -1.06 27.99
CA ALA A 80 3.73 -0.28 29.09
C ALA A 80 2.48 0.50 28.65
N ASP A 81 2.57 1.15 27.50
CA ASP A 81 1.48 1.95 26.93
C ASP A 81 0.55 1.12 26.03
N VAL A 82 0.98 -0.10 25.67
CA VAL A 82 0.27 -0.98 24.73
C VAL A 82 0.17 -0.31 23.37
N GLU A 83 1.27 0.31 22.92
CA GLU A 83 1.36 1.09 21.69
C GLU A 83 2.42 0.54 20.75
N LEU A 84 2.15 0.65 19.45
CA LEU A 84 3.12 0.41 18.39
C LEU A 84 3.41 1.73 17.70
N VAL A 85 4.68 2.13 17.64
CA VAL A 85 5.14 3.35 16.99
C VAL A 85 5.90 2.97 15.72
N VAL A 86 5.66 3.71 14.64
CA VAL A 86 6.48 3.65 13.43
C VAL A 86 7.11 5.02 13.25
N GLY A 87 8.42 5.10 13.45
CA GLY A 87 9.18 6.34 13.41
C GLY A 87 10.29 6.32 12.38
N ASP A 88 10.95 7.47 12.25
CA ASP A 88 12.09 7.69 11.37
C ASP A 88 13.37 7.12 12.01
N PRO A 89 13.99 6.07 11.45
CA PRO A 89 15.26 5.54 11.97
C PRO A 89 16.46 6.45 11.68
N THR A 90 16.27 7.57 10.98
CA THR A 90 17.37 8.42 10.51
C THR A 90 17.66 9.64 11.39
N GLU A 91 16.93 9.81 12.51
CA GLU A 91 17.30 10.80 13.52
C GLU A 91 18.71 10.49 14.07
N GLY A 92 19.67 11.38 13.79
CA GLY A 92 21.06 11.21 14.21
C GLY A 92 21.95 10.42 13.25
N TRP A 93 21.49 10.15 12.01
CA TRP A 93 22.30 9.50 10.97
C TRP A 93 23.48 10.39 10.55
N ASP A 94 24.67 10.16 11.12
CA ASP A 94 25.91 10.92 10.87
C ASP A 94 27.10 9.98 10.57
N ASP A 95 26.92 9.07 9.62
CA ASP A 95 27.99 8.17 9.16
C ASP A 95 28.71 8.68 7.88
N GLY A 96 28.34 9.88 7.40
CA GLY A 96 28.87 10.48 6.17
C GLY A 96 28.29 9.90 4.87
N SER A 97 27.31 8.98 4.95
CA SER A 97 26.55 8.50 3.80
C SER A 97 25.25 9.31 3.58
N LEU A 98 24.55 9.06 2.47
CA LEU A 98 23.22 9.64 2.26
C LEU A 98 22.25 8.97 3.23
N SER A 99 21.63 9.76 4.10
CA SER A 99 20.60 9.26 5.01
C SER A 99 19.49 8.55 4.23
N PRO A 100 19.01 7.40 4.74
CA PRO A 100 17.88 6.73 4.13
C PRO A 100 16.62 7.59 4.15
N LEU A 101 15.63 7.25 3.33
CA LEU A 101 14.40 8.03 3.23
C LEU A 101 13.33 7.52 4.21
N PHE A 102 12.70 8.42 4.95
CA PHE A 102 11.50 8.09 5.72
C PHE A 102 10.23 8.36 4.88
N PRO A 103 9.29 7.40 4.76
CA PRO A 103 8.14 7.52 3.85
C PRO A 103 6.93 8.26 4.44
N LEU A 104 6.98 8.70 5.71
CA LEU A 104 5.88 9.40 6.39
C LEU A 104 6.26 10.85 6.70
N ASP A 105 5.24 11.70 6.77
CA ASP A 105 5.42 13.12 7.13
C ASP A 105 5.67 13.29 8.65
N ASP A 106 5.12 12.37 9.47
CA ASP A 106 5.23 12.32 10.94
C ASP A 106 5.22 10.85 11.41
N ASP A 107 5.65 10.62 12.65
CA ASP A 107 5.53 9.33 13.32
C ASP A 107 4.09 8.81 13.36
N LEU A 108 3.96 7.49 13.24
CA LEU A 108 2.67 6.81 13.28
C LEU A 108 2.51 6.00 14.56
N VAL A 109 1.63 6.46 15.44
CA VAL A 109 1.29 5.77 16.70
C VAL A 109 0.02 4.94 16.55
N VAL A 110 0.08 3.67 16.98
CA VAL A 110 -1.03 2.72 16.98
C VAL A 110 -1.37 2.32 18.42
N ASP A 111 -2.48 2.84 18.94
CA ASP A 111 -3.05 2.44 20.23
C ASP A 111 -3.69 1.05 20.15
N LEU A 112 -3.18 0.09 20.94
CA LEU A 112 -3.68 -1.28 21.05
C LEU A 112 -4.29 -1.60 22.43
N SER A 113 -4.42 -0.60 23.32
CA SER A 113 -4.87 -0.74 24.72
C SER A 113 -6.31 -1.28 24.85
N GLY A 114 -7.18 -0.98 23.87
CA GLY A 114 -8.58 -1.44 23.83
C GLY A 114 -8.78 -2.83 23.19
N VAL A 115 -7.71 -3.55 22.86
CA VAL A 115 -7.77 -4.77 22.05
C VAL A 115 -7.29 -6.00 22.82
N HIS A 116 -8.22 -6.93 23.04
CA HIS A 116 -8.01 -8.07 23.94
C HIS A 116 -7.42 -9.32 23.28
N SER A 117 -7.43 -9.44 21.95
CA SER A 117 -6.84 -10.58 21.25
C SER A 117 -5.72 -10.15 20.31
N GLN A 118 -4.68 -10.98 20.21
CA GLN A 118 -3.55 -10.74 19.30
C GLN A 118 -4.00 -10.61 17.84
N ALA A 119 -4.99 -11.40 17.42
CA ALA A 119 -5.54 -11.34 16.07
C ALA A 119 -6.18 -9.97 15.77
N VAL A 120 -6.93 -9.42 16.72
CA VAL A 120 -7.52 -8.08 16.55
C VAL A 120 -6.44 -7.00 16.60
N ARG A 121 -5.37 -7.16 17.40
CA ARG A 121 -4.24 -6.21 17.41
C ARG A 121 -3.52 -6.16 16.07
N ALA A 122 -3.20 -7.32 15.52
CA ALA A 122 -2.58 -7.44 14.20
C ALA A 122 -3.47 -6.84 13.09
N GLU A 123 -4.78 -7.07 13.16
CA GLU A 123 -5.73 -6.46 12.22
C GLU A 123 -5.84 -4.94 12.39
N THR A 124 -5.82 -4.42 13.63
CA THR A 124 -5.78 -2.97 13.90
C THR A 124 -4.51 -2.35 13.33
N ALA A 125 -3.34 -2.89 13.64
CA ALA A 125 -2.06 -2.42 13.10
C ALA A 125 -2.06 -2.44 11.56
N ARG A 126 -2.49 -3.55 10.95
CA ARG A 126 -2.65 -3.66 9.49
C ARG A 126 -3.51 -2.55 8.90
N ARG A 127 -4.64 -2.23 9.52
CA ARG A 127 -5.54 -1.15 9.04
C ARG A 127 -4.88 0.21 9.12
N VAL A 128 -4.14 0.48 10.19
CA VAL A 128 -3.42 1.74 10.35
C VAL A 128 -2.30 1.86 9.31
N PHE A 129 -1.50 0.80 9.10
CA PHE A 129 -0.50 0.76 8.04
C PHE A 129 -1.10 0.95 6.64
N ALA A 130 -2.27 0.35 6.38
CA ALA A 130 -2.98 0.54 5.12
C ALA A 130 -3.42 2.00 4.93
N GLY A 131 -3.90 2.64 5.99
CA GLY A 131 -4.30 4.05 6.00
C GLY A 131 -3.14 5.02 5.79
N ALA A 132 -1.97 4.68 6.34
CA ALA A 132 -0.72 5.42 6.13
C ALA A 132 -0.07 5.15 4.76
N GLY A 133 -0.56 4.15 4.01
CA GLY A 133 -0.05 3.80 2.68
C GLY A 133 1.16 2.86 2.68
N LEU A 134 1.60 2.37 3.84
CA LEU A 134 2.78 1.51 4.00
C LEU A 134 2.61 0.11 3.36
N LEU A 135 1.37 -0.33 3.13
CA LEU A 135 1.07 -1.62 2.47
C LEU A 135 1.01 -1.54 0.94
N GLY A 136 1.10 -0.35 0.35
CA GLY A 136 1.20 -0.15 -1.10
C GLY A 136 2.65 0.12 -1.53
N ALA A 137 2.86 0.36 -2.83
CA ALA A 137 4.13 0.92 -3.30
C ALA A 137 4.35 2.31 -2.68
N THR A 138 5.61 2.58 -2.33
CA THR A 138 6.00 3.82 -1.67
C THR A 138 5.71 5.02 -2.56
N ARG A 139 5.30 6.14 -1.96
CA ARG A 139 5.00 7.38 -2.69
C ARG A 139 5.94 8.48 -2.24
N ILE A 140 6.51 9.18 -3.22
CA ILE A 140 7.30 10.39 -2.99
C ILE A 140 6.38 11.60 -3.23
N ARG A 141 6.25 12.43 -2.19
CA ARG A 141 5.60 13.74 -2.29
C ARG A 141 6.69 14.78 -2.40
N LEU A 142 6.69 15.49 -3.52
CA LEU A 142 7.57 16.63 -3.69
C LEU A 142 6.89 17.87 -3.14
N PRO A 143 7.57 18.65 -2.29
CA PRO A 143 7.07 19.98 -1.93
C PRO A 143 6.97 20.85 -3.18
N GLN A 144 6.15 21.89 -3.13
CA GLN A 144 5.81 22.69 -4.31
C GLN A 144 7.07 23.29 -4.97
N GLU A 145 8.02 23.74 -4.16
CA GLU A 145 9.33 24.26 -4.57
C GLU A 145 10.20 23.25 -5.32
N ALA A 146 10.02 21.94 -5.09
CA ALA A 146 10.77 20.87 -5.75
C ALA A 146 10.00 20.23 -6.92
N SER A 147 8.79 20.72 -7.25
CA SER A 147 7.93 20.13 -8.28
C SER A 147 8.56 20.09 -9.68
N SER A 148 9.49 20.99 -9.99
CA SER A 148 10.25 21.00 -11.24
C SER A 148 11.22 19.83 -11.40
N LEU A 149 11.63 19.19 -10.30
CA LEU A 149 12.53 18.02 -10.30
C LEU A 149 11.81 16.71 -10.64
N ARG A 150 10.47 16.76 -10.75
CA ARG A 150 9.65 15.57 -10.98
C ARG A 150 10.06 14.77 -12.23
N PRO A 151 10.30 15.39 -13.41
CA PRO A 151 10.70 14.63 -14.59
C PRO A 151 12.02 13.89 -14.40
N ASP A 152 13.00 14.52 -13.76
CA ASP A 152 14.32 13.93 -13.50
C ASP A 152 14.20 12.75 -12.54
N LEU A 153 13.40 12.89 -11.48
CA LEU A 153 13.12 11.80 -10.55
C LEU A 153 12.42 10.62 -11.23
N VAL A 154 11.49 10.87 -12.15
CA VAL A 154 10.86 9.79 -12.93
C VAL A 154 11.89 9.05 -13.78
N LEU A 155 12.82 9.78 -14.43
CA LEU A 155 13.87 9.17 -15.23
C LEU A 155 14.82 8.33 -14.38
N LEU A 156 15.22 8.83 -13.20
CA LEU A 156 16.05 8.09 -12.26
C LEU A 156 15.36 6.82 -11.77
N LEU A 157 14.10 6.92 -11.33
CA LEU A 157 13.33 5.75 -10.88
C LEU A 157 13.10 4.72 -12.00
N MET A 158 12.88 5.16 -13.25
CA MET A 158 12.83 4.26 -14.40
C MET A 158 14.17 3.53 -14.60
N ALA A 159 15.28 4.26 -14.56
CA ALA A 159 16.61 3.69 -14.74
C ALA A 159 16.94 2.68 -13.63
N ASP A 160 16.84 3.09 -12.37
CA ASP A 160 17.37 2.33 -11.22
C ASP A 160 16.52 1.12 -10.83
N HIS A 161 15.20 1.19 -11.05
CA HIS A 161 14.29 0.18 -10.52
C HIS A 161 13.52 -0.61 -11.60
N VAL A 162 13.52 -0.12 -12.84
CA VAL A 162 12.87 -0.84 -13.94
C VAL A 162 13.91 -1.32 -14.93
N TYR A 163 14.78 -0.43 -15.43
CA TYR A 163 15.75 -0.80 -16.45
C TYR A 163 16.86 -1.66 -15.86
N ASP A 164 17.55 -1.19 -14.82
CA ASP A 164 18.62 -1.96 -14.17
C ASP A 164 18.15 -3.34 -13.68
N VAL A 165 16.93 -3.43 -13.11
CA VAL A 165 16.36 -4.71 -12.66
C VAL A 165 16.11 -5.65 -13.84
N ALA A 166 15.54 -5.15 -14.94
CA ALA A 166 15.31 -5.96 -16.14
C ALA A 166 16.61 -6.35 -16.82
N GLU A 167 17.60 -5.46 -16.90
CA GLU A 167 18.90 -5.70 -17.49
C GLU A 167 19.68 -6.75 -16.69
N ARG A 168 19.65 -6.67 -15.35
CA ARG A 168 20.23 -7.70 -14.46
C ARG A 168 19.57 -9.06 -14.67
N HIS A 169 18.25 -9.09 -14.87
CA HIS A 169 17.55 -10.34 -15.18
C HIS A 169 17.95 -10.90 -16.55
N ARG A 170 17.98 -10.05 -17.58
CA ARG A 170 18.26 -10.44 -18.97
C ARG A 170 19.75 -10.70 -19.25
N GLY A 171 20.63 -10.13 -18.44
CA GLY A 171 22.07 -10.09 -18.66
C GLY A 171 22.48 -9.26 -19.88
N ARG A 172 21.66 -8.27 -20.29
CA ARG A 172 21.87 -7.41 -21.47
C ARG A 172 21.31 -6.01 -21.22
N ASP A 173 21.98 -5.01 -21.78
CA ASP A 173 21.57 -3.60 -21.78
C ASP A 173 20.76 -3.28 -23.06
N ASP A 174 19.56 -3.88 -23.16
CA ASP A 174 18.64 -3.73 -24.29
C ASP A 174 17.18 -3.50 -23.85
N THR A 175 16.96 -3.20 -22.56
CA THR A 175 15.63 -3.10 -21.97
C THR A 175 14.77 -2.03 -22.65
N GLY A 176 15.35 -0.88 -23.01
CA GLY A 176 14.63 0.17 -23.74
C GLY A 176 14.08 -0.29 -25.10
N GLU A 177 14.84 -1.09 -25.85
CA GLU A 177 14.40 -1.66 -27.13
C GLU A 177 13.27 -2.69 -26.94
N VAL A 178 13.37 -3.50 -25.89
CA VAL A 178 12.33 -4.48 -25.55
C VAL A 178 11.04 -3.80 -25.11
N PHE A 179 11.10 -2.75 -24.28
CA PHE A 179 9.92 -1.93 -23.98
C PHE A 179 9.27 -1.38 -25.26
N ALA A 180 10.07 -0.84 -26.18
CA ALA A 180 9.57 -0.34 -27.45
C ALA A 180 8.92 -1.42 -28.32
N SER A 181 9.42 -2.67 -28.26
CA SER A 181 8.88 -3.81 -29.02
C SER A 181 7.45 -4.20 -28.60
N PHE A 182 7.04 -3.90 -27.38
CA PHE A 182 5.66 -4.07 -26.90
C PHE A 182 4.69 -2.98 -27.37
N GLY A 183 5.22 -1.94 -28.05
CA GLY A 183 4.44 -0.88 -28.68
C GLY A 183 4.24 0.36 -27.80
N GLU A 184 3.86 1.47 -28.45
CA GLU A 184 3.69 2.79 -27.82
C GLU A 184 2.67 2.76 -26.68
N GLU A 185 1.59 2.00 -26.84
CA GLU A 185 0.55 1.88 -25.83
C GLU A 185 1.11 1.29 -24.53
N PHE A 186 1.92 0.23 -24.61
CA PHE A 186 2.56 -0.36 -23.43
C PHE A 186 3.50 0.65 -22.76
N SER A 187 4.35 1.33 -23.52
CA SER A 187 5.25 2.38 -23.01
C SER A 187 4.49 3.50 -22.29
N TRP A 188 3.34 3.93 -22.83
CA TRP A 188 2.49 4.91 -22.17
C TRP A 188 1.92 4.39 -20.85
N ARG A 189 1.49 3.12 -20.80
CA ARG A 189 0.98 2.49 -19.57
C ARG A 189 2.02 2.60 -18.47
N ILE A 190 3.26 2.19 -18.75
CA ILE A 190 4.36 2.22 -17.78
C ILE A 190 4.64 3.63 -17.26
N ALA A 191 4.75 4.61 -18.16
CA ALA A 191 5.05 5.99 -17.78
C ALA A 191 3.92 6.67 -16.98
N SER A 192 2.67 6.20 -17.09
CA SER A 192 1.52 6.86 -16.46
C SER A 192 1.53 6.78 -14.94
N GLY A 193 1.98 5.65 -14.35
CA GLY A 193 2.06 5.46 -12.90
C GLY A 193 3.09 6.39 -12.24
N MET A 194 4.24 6.54 -12.88
CA MET A 194 5.30 7.43 -12.40
C MET A 194 5.00 8.91 -12.61
N ARG A 195 4.07 9.27 -13.49
CA ARG A 195 3.63 10.67 -13.71
C ARG A 195 2.48 11.11 -12.80
N ALA A 196 2.08 10.29 -11.84
CA ALA A 196 1.00 10.59 -10.91
C ALA A 196 1.31 11.81 -10.01
N TYR A 197 0.28 12.39 -9.40
CA TYR A 197 0.40 13.58 -8.54
C TYR A 197 1.41 13.39 -7.40
N SER A 198 1.41 12.20 -6.79
CA SER A 198 2.54 11.68 -6.02
C SER A 198 3.29 10.67 -6.88
N LEU A 199 4.61 10.79 -6.92
CA LEU A 199 5.45 9.83 -7.63
C LEU A 199 5.33 8.48 -6.93
N ILE A 200 5.04 7.42 -7.68
CA ILE A 200 5.01 6.06 -7.14
C ILE A 200 6.35 5.43 -7.45
N VAL A 201 7.05 4.94 -6.41
CA VAL A 201 8.30 4.21 -6.57
C VAL A 201 8.00 2.85 -7.19
N PRO A 202 8.61 2.48 -8.32
CA PRO A 202 8.48 1.15 -8.92
C PRO A 202 9.14 0.10 -8.03
N VAL A 203 8.35 -0.51 -7.14
CA VAL A 203 8.80 -1.61 -6.28
C VAL A 203 7.81 -2.76 -6.32
N ALA A 204 8.31 -3.99 -6.30
CA ALA A 204 7.50 -5.20 -6.25
C ALA A 204 6.76 -5.29 -4.89
N VAL A 205 5.46 -5.04 -4.91
CA VAL A 205 4.56 -5.19 -3.75
C VAL A 205 3.44 -6.14 -4.17
N PRO A 206 3.49 -7.43 -3.81
CA PRO A 206 2.57 -8.44 -4.35
C PRO A 206 1.09 -8.08 -4.21
N SER A 207 0.70 -7.51 -3.07
CA SER A 207 -0.68 -7.08 -2.84
C SER A 207 -1.11 -5.91 -3.74
N ALA A 208 -0.18 -5.03 -4.12
CA ALA A 208 -0.43 -3.97 -5.07
C ALA A 208 -0.40 -4.51 -6.51
N ALA A 209 0.58 -5.35 -6.87
CA ALA A 209 0.64 -6.00 -8.17
C ALA A 209 -0.66 -6.78 -8.47
N ALA A 210 -1.21 -7.51 -7.50
CA ALA A 210 -2.49 -8.20 -7.65
C ALA A 210 -3.65 -7.23 -8.00
N ARG A 211 -3.66 -6.03 -7.41
CA ARG A 211 -4.63 -4.98 -7.79
C ARG A 211 -4.37 -4.44 -9.18
N GLY A 212 -3.10 -4.25 -9.57
CA GLY A 212 -2.72 -3.81 -10.92
C GLY A 212 -3.11 -4.82 -12.00
N ILE A 213 -2.93 -6.11 -11.73
CA ILE A 213 -3.40 -7.20 -12.60
C ILE A 213 -4.92 -7.13 -12.75
N ALA A 214 -5.66 -6.97 -11.66
CA ALA A 214 -7.12 -6.83 -11.73
C ALA A 214 -7.53 -5.55 -12.49
N GLU A 215 -6.81 -4.44 -12.33
CA GLU A 215 -7.07 -3.22 -13.11
C GLU A 215 -6.90 -3.47 -14.62
N TRP A 216 -5.77 -4.03 -15.05
CA TRP A 216 -5.46 -4.19 -16.47
C TRP A 216 -6.21 -5.35 -17.12
N CYS A 217 -6.23 -6.52 -16.47
CA CYS A 217 -6.82 -7.73 -17.04
C CYS A 217 -8.35 -7.73 -16.96
N TRP A 218 -8.95 -7.10 -15.95
CA TRP A 218 -10.40 -7.14 -15.74
C TRP A 218 -11.12 -5.81 -16.03
N ARG A 219 -10.45 -4.65 -16.03
CA ARG A 219 -11.16 -3.37 -16.18
C ARG A 219 -10.67 -2.52 -17.34
N ARG A 220 -9.51 -1.88 -17.18
CA ARG A 220 -9.06 -0.72 -17.97
C ARG A 220 -8.91 -1.00 -19.46
N GLU A 221 -8.46 -2.20 -19.80
CA GLU A 221 -8.25 -2.66 -21.18
C GLU A 221 -8.97 -3.97 -21.46
N SER A 222 -9.97 -4.23 -20.61
CA SER A 222 -10.95 -5.26 -20.86
C SER A 222 -12.16 -4.62 -21.52
N VAL A 223 -12.92 -5.41 -22.28
CA VAL A 223 -14.22 -4.94 -22.76
C VAL A 223 -15.27 -4.84 -21.63
N VAL A 224 -14.96 -5.22 -20.37
CA VAL A 224 -15.90 -5.18 -19.23
C VAL A 224 -16.54 -3.80 -19.06
N GLU A 225 -15.77 -2.72 -19.20
CA GLU A 225 -16.31 -1.35 -19.05
C GLU A 225 -17.30 -0.99 -20.16
N GLN A 226 -17.14 -1.57 -21.37
CA GLN A 226 -18.10 -1.37 -22.48
C GLN A 226 -19.46 -2.01 -22.16
N TRP A 227 -19.47 -3.05 -21.33
CA TRP A 227 -20.67 -3.75 -20.88
C TRP A 227 -21.27 -3.19 -19.58
N HIS A 228 -20.62 -2.21 -18.95
CA HIS A 228 -21.10 -1.56 -17.72
C HIS A 228 -22.51 -0.99 -17.87
N HIS A 229 -22.87 -0.46 -19.04
CA HIS A 229 -24.21 0.10 -19.27
C HIS A 229 -25.37 -0.90 -19.09
N LYS A 230 -25.11 -2.20 -19.12
CA LYS A 230 -26.13 -3.26 -18.90
C LYS A 230 -26.21 -3.73 -17.44
N VAL A 231 -25.28 -3.32 -16.59
CA VAL A 231 -25.17 -3.80 -15.21
C VAL A 231 -25.20 -2.62 -14.24
N GLY A 232 -26.10 -2.64 -13.27
CA GLY A 232 -26.17 -1.56 -12.27
C GLY A 232 -24.88 -1.43 -11.45
N ASP A 233 -24.51 -0.18 -11.12
CA ASP A 233 -23.25 0.20 -10.48
C ASP A 233 -22.87 -0.67 -9.27
N LEU A 234 -23.82 -0.99 -8.39
CA LEU A 234 -23.57 -1.82 -7.21
C LEU A 234 -23.18 -3.26 -7.59
N THR A 235 -23.77 -3.80 -8.65
CA THR A 235 -23.44 -5.14 -9.13
C THR A 235 -22.08 -5.14 -9.83
N MET A 236 -21.77 -4.11 -10.60
CA MET A 236 -20.42 -3.94 -11.17
C MET A 236 -19.36 -3.76 -10.10
N ALA A 237 -19.64 -3.00 -9.04
CA ALA A 237 -18.75 -2.87 -7.90
C ALA A 237 -18.45 -4.24 -7.26
N ARG A 238 -19.48 -5.09 -7.08
CA ARG A 238 -19.31 -6.46 -6.56
C ARG A 238 -18.48 -7.34 -7.50
N ALA A 239 -18.72 -7.26 -8.81
CA ALA A 239 -17.94 -8.00 -9.80
C ALA A 239 -16.46 -7.59 -9.78
N ASN A 240 -16.21 -6.28 -9.72
CA ASN A 240 -14.86 -5.73 -9.60
C ASN A 240 -14.16 -6.20 -8.31
N ILE A 241 -14.83 -6.13 -7.16
CA ILE A 241 -14.27 -6.64 -5.88
C ILE A 241 -13.99 -8.14 -5.98
N ALA A 242 -14.87 -8.92 -6.59
CA ALA A 242 -14.70 -10.35 -6.76
C ALA A 242 -13.50 -10.69 -7.67
N ALA A 243 -13.28 -9.91 -8.73
CA ALA A 243 -12.11 -10.03 -9.61
C ALA A 243 -10.82 -9.67 -8.85
N THR A 244 -10.79 -8.53 -8.14
CA THR A 244 -9.62 -8.13 -7.34
C THR A 244 -9.25 -9.19 -6.29
N ARG A 245 -10.23 -9.80 -5.64
CA ARG A 245 -9.98 -10.85 -4.62
C ARG A 245 -9.53 -12.18 -5.21
N ALA A 246 -9.72 -12.39 -6.51
CA ALA A 246 -9.34 -13.61 -7.20
C ALA A 246 -7.83 -13.73 -7.43
N VAL A 247 -7.15 -12.59 -7.57
CA VAL A 247 -5.75 -12.51 -8.02
C VAL A 247 -4.71 -12.72 -6.90
N PRO A 248 -4.85 -12.15 -5.68
CA PRO A 248 -3.81 -12.19 -4.65
C PRO A 248 -3.21 -13.57 -4.31
N PRO A 249 -3.98 -14.68 -4.31
CA PRO A 249 -3.41 -16.00 -4.06
C PRO A 249 -2.39 -16.49 -5.10
N HIS A 250 -2.25 -15.78 -6.23
CA HIS A 250 -1.43 -16.18 -7.38
C HIS A 250 -0.27 -15.21 -7.65
N VAL A 251 -0.04 -14.25 -6.75
CA VAL A 251 0.99 -13.21 -6.89
C VAL A 251 1.94 -13.31 -5.71
N HIS A 252 3.20 -13.60 -6.00
CA HIS A 252 4.25 -13.76 -5.02
C HIS A 252 5.42 -12.82 -5.33
N LEU A 253 6.41 -12.76 -4.45
CA LEU A 253 7.60 -11.95 -4.73
C LEU A 253 8.42 -12.57 -5.86
N GLU A 254 8.34 -13.88 -6.04
CA GLU A 254 9.10 -14.63 -7.05
C GLU A 254 8.51 -14.48 -8.46
N GLY A 255 7.25 -14.04 -8.58
CA GLY A 255 6.54 -13.90 -9.86
C GLY A 255 5.04 -14.11 -9.76
N VAL A 256 4.39 -14.24 -10.92
CA VAL A 256 2.93 -14.42 -11.04
C VAL A 256 2.61 -15.78 -11.65
N ASP A 257 1.68 -16.52 -11.04
CA ASP A 257 1.09 -17.71 -11.65
C ASP A 257 0.03 -17.29 -12.67
N TRP A 258 0.48 -16.89 -13.87
CA TRP A 258 -0.39 -16.43 -14.96
C TRP A 258 -1.47 -17.44 -15.37
N PRO A 259 -1.18 -18.76 -15.49
CA PRO A 259 -2.22 -19.76 -15.71
C PRO A 259 -3.32 -19.74 -14.64
N ALA A 260 -2.96 -19.65 -13.35
CA ALA A 260 -3.94 -19.59 -12.28
C ALA A 260 -4.69 -18.26 -12.22
N VAL A 261 -4.03 -17.13 -12.50
CA VAL A 261 -4.70 -15.82 -12.67
C VAL A 261 -5.72 -15.87 -13.79
N ARG A 262 -5.34 -16.42 -14.96
CA ARG A 262 -6.22 -16.60 -16.12
C ARG A 262 -7.46 -17.37 -15.70
N LEU A 263 -7.28 -18.56 -15.10
CA LEU A 263 -8.38 -19.38 -14.63
C LEU A 263 -9.24 -18.63 -13.61
N SER A 264 -8.62 -17.99 -12.62
CA SER A 264 -9.32 -17.26 -11.58
C SER A 264 -10.22 -16.16 -12.13
N LEU A 265 -9.77 -15.41 -13.15
CA LEU A 265 -10.57 -14.33 -13.75
C LEU A 265 -11.63 -14.83 -14.76
N THR A 266 -11.45 -16.01 -15.36
CA THR A 266 -12.34 -16.51 -16.42
C THR A 266 -13.29 -17.63 -15.99
N LEU A 267 -13.19 -18.13 -14.75
CA LEU A 267 -14.05 -19.21 -14.23
C LEU A 267 -15.54 -18.88 -14.43
N PRO A 268 -16.27 -19.57 -15.33
CA PRO A 268 -17.66 -19.24 -15.64
C PRO A 268 -18.61 -19.44 -14.46
N GLY A 269 -18.28 -20.41 -13.60
CA GLY A 269 -19.02 -20.71 -12.37
C GLY A 269 -18.74 -19.73 -11.21
N ARG A 270 -17.91 -18.70 -11.40
CA ARG A 270 -17.64 -17.71 -10.36
C ARG A 270 -18.91 -16.94 -10.05
N ARG A 271 -19.38 -17.06 -8.82
CA ARG A 271 -20.58 -16.40 -8.32
C ARG A 271 -20.22 -15.14 -7.54
N LEU A 272 -21.02 -14.09 -7.71
CA LEU A 272 -21.02 -12.93 -6.84
C LEU A 272 -21.55 -13.32 -5.45
N ALA A 273 -21.37 -12.43 -4.46
CA ALA A 273 -21.87 -12.64 -3.11
C ALA A 273 -23.40 -12.84 -3.02
N ASP A 274 -24.15 -12.42 -4.04
CA ASP A 274 -25.59 -12.65 -4.17
C ASP A 274 -25.95 -13.94 -4.93
N GLY A 275 -24.95 -14.76 -5.27
CA GLY A 275 -25.12 -16.06 -5.89
C GLY A 275 -25.19 -16.04 -7.42
N ARG A 276 -25.32 -14.90 -8.09
CA ARG A 276 -25.36 -14.83 -9.57
C ARG A 276 -24.00 -15.14 -10.18
N ALA A 277 -23.95 -15.89 -11.29
CA ALA A 277 -22.70 -16.15 -11.99
C ALA A 277 -22.28 -14.92 -12.82
N LEU A 278 -20.96 -14.70 -12.98
CA LEU A 278 -20.46 -13.61 -13.84
C LEU A 278 -20.89 -13.77 -15.31
N ALA A 279 -20.90 -15.00 -15.83
CA ALA A 279 -21.36 -15.26 -17.20
C ALA A 279 -22.85 -14.91 -17.40
N GLU A 280 -23.70 -15.17 -16.40
CA GLU A 280 -25.11 -14.77 -16.41
C GLU A 280 -25.28 -13.25 -16.35
N LEU A 281 -24.36 -12.55 -15.66
CA LEU A 281 -24.42 -11.10 -15.49
C LEU A 281 -24.15 -10.33 -16.79
N PHE A 282 -23.19 -10.83 -17.59
CA PHE A 282 -22.75 -10.17 -18.81
C PHE A 282 -23.39 -10.75 -20.08
N GLU A 283 -24.07 -11.90 -19.98
CA GLU A 283 -24.78 -12.56 -21.08
C GLU A 283 -23.90 -12.69 -22.34
N GLU A 284 -24.36 -12.19 -23.49
CA GLU A 284 -23.62 -12.11 -24.76
C GLU A 284 -22.28 -11.35 -24.67
N GLY A 285 -22.10 -10.52 -23.65
CA GLY A 285 -20.85 -9.79 -23.39
C GLY A 285 -19.76 -10.63 -22.75
N TRP A 286 -20.08 -11.82 -22.23
CA TRP A 286 -19.11 -12.65 -21.53
C TRP A 286 -17.98 -13.16 -22.45
N GLU A 287 -18.30 -13.64 -23.65
CA GLU A 287 -17.28 -14.14 -24.59
C GLU A 287 -16.27 -13.05 -25.02
N PRO A 288 -16.71 -11.83 -25.41
CA PRO A 288 -15.79 -10.71 -25.61
C PRO A 288 -14.93 -10.38 -24.36
N ILE A 289 -15.53 -10.44 -23.16
CA ILE A 289 -14.81 -10.20 -21.89
C ILE A 289 -13.70 -11.24 -21.71
N LEU A 290 -14.00 -12.53 -21.93
CA LEU A 290 -13.02 -13.61 -21.85
C LEU A 290 -11.86 -13.37 -22.80
N ALA A 291 -12.14 -13.10 -24.09
CA ALA A 291 -11.11 -12.84 -25.09
C ALA A 291 -10.19 -11.67 -24.68
N SER A 292 -10.78 -10.61 -24.11
CA SER A 292 -10.02 -9.45 -23.62
C SER A 292 -9.15 -9.78 -22.41
N ILE A 293 -9.68 -10.54 -21.43
CA ILE A 293 -8.91 -11.00 -20.27
C ILE A 293 -7.74 -11.87 -20.73
N HIS A 294 -7.98 -12.80 -21.65
CA HIS A 294 -6.94 -13.67 -22.21
C HIS A 294 -5.84 -12.84 -22.87
N GLY A 295 -6.18 -11.88 -23.74
CA GLY A 295 -5.20 -11.02 -24.39
C GLY A 295 -4.36 -10.21 -23.41
N GLN A 296 -4.94 -9.71 -22.32
CA GLN A 296 -4.22 -8.98 -21.28
C GLN A 296 -3.29 -9.89 -20.47
N VAL A 297 -3.75 -11.07 -20.08
CA VAL A 297 -2.90 -12.06 -19.39
C VAL A 297 -1.73 -12.49 -20.28
N ASP A 298 -1.99 -12.76 -21.56
CA ASP A 298 -0.95 -13.17 -22.52
C ASP A 298 0.06 -12.04 -22.79
N LEU A 299 -0.37 -10.78 -22.74
CA LEU A 299 0.53 -9.63 -22.80
C LEU A 299 1.45 -9.60 -21.57
N TRP A 300 0.89 -9.58 -20.36
CA TRP A 300 1.69 -9.46 -19.14
C TRP A 300 2.59 -10.68 -18.89
N GLN A 301 2.13 -11.88 -19.24
CA GLN A 301 2.97 -13.07 -19.19
C GLN A 301 4.19 -12.94 -20.11
N ARG A 302 4.00 -12.49 -21.36
CA ARG A 302 5.13 -12.24 -22.28
C ARG A 302 6.08 -11.15 -21.78
N VAL A 303 5.56 -10.10 -21.15
CA VAL A 303 6.39 -9.05 -20.55
C VAL A 303 7.20 -9.64 -19.39
N GLU A 304 6.64 -10.54 -18.58
CA GLU A 304 7.36 -11.20 -17.48
C GLU A 304 8.43 -12.13 -18.00
N ASP A 305 8.14 -12.91 -19.04
CA ASP A 305 9.10 -13.79 -19.69
C ASP A 305 10.30 -13.01 -20.26
N GLU A 306 10.09 -11.78 -20.73
CA GLU A 306 11.13 -10.95 -21.35
C GLU A 306 11.89 -10.05 -20.37
N LEU A 307 11.21 -9.45 -19.39
CA LEU A 307 11.78 -8.45 -18.48
C LEU A 307 12.03 -8.98 -17.06
N GLY A 308 11.55 -10.19 -16.78
CA GLY A 308 11.64 -10.84 -15.48
C GLY A 308 10.51 -10.48 -14.51
N PRO A 309 10.30 -11.34 -13.49
CA PRO A 309 9.20 -11.21 -12.53
C PRO A 309 9.28 -9.93 -11.70
N GLN A 310 10.48 -9.53 -11.26
CA GLN A 310 10.63 -8.33 -10.42
C GLN A 310 10.20 -7.07 -11.14
N THR A 311 10.61 -6.92 -12.41
CA THR A 311 10.23 -5.78 -13.25
C THR A 311 8.72 -5.74 -13.42
N VAL A 312 8.10 -6.86 -13.80
CA VAL A 312 6.64 -6.92 -14.00
C VAL A 312 5.86 -6.67 -12.71
N LEU A 313 6.29 -7.24 -11.59
CA LEU A 313 5.69 -6.98 -10.29
C LEU A 313 5.80 -5.50 -9.91
N ALA A 314 6.95 -4.85 -10.12
CA ALA A 314 7.13 -3.43 -9.85
C ALA A 314 6.19 -2.56 -10.71
N LEU A 315 6.11 -2.85 -12.01
CA LEU A 315 5.21 -2.16 -12.94
C LEU A 315 3.74 -2.29 -12.53
N LEU A 316 3.28 -3.52 -12.29
CA LEU A 316 1.91 -3.80 -11.84
C LEU A 316 1.62 -3.22 -10.46
N SER A 317 2.62 -3.18 -9.58
CA SER A 317 2.49 -2.57 -8.25
C SER A 317 2.26 -1.07 -8.34
N MET A 318 2.90 -0.36 -9.26
CA MET A 318 2.63 1.06 -9.48
C MET A 318 1.18 1.30 -9.87
N HIS A 319 0.66 0.48 -10.79
CA HIS A 319 -0.73 0.56 -11.24
C HIS A 319 -1.72 0.25 -10.12
N GLY A 320 -1.49 -0.84 -9.38
CA GLY A 320 -2.32 -1.20 -8.24
C GLY A 320 -2.12 -0.33 -6.99
N SER A 321 -1.19 0.63 -7.02
CA SER A 321 -0.88 1.55 -5.91
C SER A 321 -1.52 2.92 -6.08
N ARG A 322 -2.83 2.97 -6.38
CA ARG A 322 -3.70 4.17 -6.28
C ARG A 322 -3.09 5.44 -6.89
N THR A 323 -3.42 5.70 -8.15
CA THR A 323 -3.50 7.07 -8.69
C THR A 323 -4.88 7.67 -8.35
N GLU A 324 -5.07 8.99 -8.34
CA GLU A 324 -6.39 9.60 -8.11
C GLU A 324 -7.45 9.16 -9.14
N SER A 325 -7.04 8.70 -10.33
CA SER A 325 -7.94 8.12 -11.34
C SER A 325 -8.32 6.65 -11.09
N VAL A 326 -7.52 5.90 -10.33
CA VAL A 326 -7.71 4.46 -10.02
C VAL A 326 -8.20 4.25 -8.58
N GLY A 327 -7.95 5.20 -7.67
CA GLY A 327 -8.41 5.18 -6.28
C GLY A 327 -9.92 5.23 -6.11
N ASP A 328 -10.63 5.80 -7.08
CA ASP A 328 -12.09 5.84 -7.13
C ASP A 328 -12.69 4.57 -7.75
N TRP A 329 -11.86 3.57 -8.07
CA TRP A 329 -12.36 2.26 -8.45
C TRP A 329 -12.98 1.53 -7.27
N TRP A 330 -14.24 1.17 -7.44
CA TRP A 330 -15.06 0.35 -6.53
C TRP A 330 -14.45 -1.00 -6.13
N GLY A 331 -13.43 -1.51 -6.86
CA GLY A 331 -12.73 -2.77 -6.60
C GLY A 331 -11.33 -2.65 -5.96
N SER A 332 -10.83 -1.45 -5.68
CA SER A 332 -9.46 -1.20 -5.18
C SER A 332 -9.18 -1.68 -3.74
N GLY A 333 -10.16 -2.29 -3.07
CA GLY A 333 -10.11 -2.60 -1.63
C GLY A 333 -10.33 -1.38 -0.72
N HIS A 334 -10.41 -0.16 -1.28
CA HIS A 334 -10.71 1.04 -0.48
C HIS A 334 -12.16 1.09 0.03
N TYR A 335 -13.12 0.48 -0.69
CA TYR A 335 -14.48 0.34 -0.17
C TYR A 335 -14.53 -0.49 1.12
N GLU A 336 -13.61 -1.45 1.33
CA GLU A 336 -13.52 -2.18 2.60
C GLU A 336 -13.05 -1.28 3.75
N THR A 337 -12.31 -0.21 3.46
CA THR A 337 -11.90 0.82 4.44
C THR A 337 -12.91 1.97 4.58
N LEU A 338 -13.70 2.28 3.54
CA LEU A 338 -14.72 3.33 3.55
C LEU A 338 -16.12 2.86 4.01
N ALA A 339 -16.50 1.60 3.78
CA ALA A 339 -17.84 1.08 4.03
C ALA A 339 -18.10 0.65 5.49
N LEU A 340 -17.27 1.08 6.46
CA LEU A 340 -17.50 0.83 7.89
C LEU A 340 -17.43 2.15 8.67
N PRO A 341 -18.28 2.35 9.70
CA PRO A 341 -18.71 3.66 10.14
C PRO A 341 -17.55 4.53 10.64
N ALA A 342 -17.57 5.81 10.23
CA ALA A 342 -16.73 6.90 10.68
C ALA A 342 -16.82 7.15 12.21
N ARG A 343 -16.33 6.22 13.03
CA ARG A 343 -16.32 6.33 14.50
C ARG A 343 -14.97 6.68 15.11
N CYS A 344 -13.85 6.60 14.38
CA CYS A 344 -12.51 6.86 14.93
C CYS A 344 -11.77 8.05 14.28
N ARG A 345 -12.47 9.12 13.91
CA ARG A 345 -11.82 10.42 13.58
C ARG A 345 -12.03 11.52 14.65
N ARG A 346 -12.61 11.19 15.80
CA ARG A 346 -12.86 12.14 16.90
C ARG A 346 -12.06 11.91 18.18
N CYS A 347 -11.23 10.87 18.27
CA CYS A 347 -10.48 10.60 19.49
C CYS A 347 -9.15 11.36 19.62
N SER A 348 -8.61 11.93 18.55
CA SER A 348 -7.32 12.65 18.56
C SER A 348 -7.39 14.16 18.83
N LEU A 349 -8.56 14.72 19.18
CA LEU A 349 -8.70 16.17 19.47
C LEU A 349 -9.15 16.51 20.90
N THR A 350 -9.04 15.60 21.87
CA THR A 350 -9.48 15.88 23.26
C THR A 350 -8.48 15.57 24.37
N ARG A 351 -7.17 15.59 24.09
CA ARG A 351 -6.16 15.53 25.17
C ARG A 351 -5.02 16.55 25.11
N ALA A 352 -5.12 17.56 24.25
CA ALA A 352 -4.33 18.79 24.36
C ALA A 352 -5.29 19.97 24.59
N GLY A 353 -5.24 20.58 25.78
CA GLY A 353 -5.95 21.84 26.05
C GLY A 353 -7.21 21.75 26.93
N ARG A 354 -7.08 21.33 28.20
CA ARG A 354 -8.05 21.67 29.26
C ARG A 354 -7.47 22.69 30.25
N ARG A 355 -7.24 23.91 29.77
CA ARG A 355 -7.21 25.13 30.60
C ARG A 355 -7.83 26.29 29.80
N HIS A 356 -9.15 26.43 29.90
CA HIS A 356 -9.89 27.69 30.04
C HIS A 356 -11.38 27.43 29.77
N ARG A 357 -12.21 27.76 30.77
CA ARG A 357 -13.68 27.77 30.69
C ARG A 357 -14.12 29.10 30.07
N HIS A 358 -14.95 29.08 29.02
CA HIS A 358 -16.09 29.99 28.77
C HIS A 358 -16.85 29.62 27.47
N PRO A 359 -18.09 30.12 27.24
CA PRO A 359 -19.21 29.31 26.78
C PRO A 359 -19.37 29.23 25.25
N GLN A 360 -19.96 28.12 24.80
CA GLN A 360 -20.26 27.81 23.40
C GLN A 360 -21.24 28.81 22.75
N PRO A 361 -21.03 29.21 21.47
CA PRO A 361 -22.10 29.63 20.60
C PRO A 361 -22.74 28.43 19.88
N ARG A 362 -24.07 28.50 19.76
CA ARG A 362 -24.95 27.47 19.18
C ARG A 362 -24.68 27.25 17.69
N CYS A 363 -24.72 25.98 17.29
CA CYS A 363 -24.66 25.50 15.90
C CYS A 363 -25.99 25.79 15.16
N PRO A 364 -26.02 26.42 13.97
CA PRO A 364 -27.23 26.50 13.16
C PRO A 364 -27.41 25.24 12.30
N ARG A 365 -28.66 24.74 12.30
CA ARG A 365 -29.16 23.61 11.50
C ARG A 365 -28.94 23.85 9.99
N ARG A 366 -28.41 22.82 9.30
CA ARG A 366 -28.40 22.72 7.83
C ARG A 366 -29.83 22.50 7.30
N GLN A 367 -30.24 23.30 6.32
CA GLN A 367 -31.28 22.94 5.33
C GLN A 367 -30.59 22.57 4.01
N PRO A 368 -31.13 21.63 3.20
CA PRO A 368 -30.55 21.23 1.94
C PRO A 368 -30.96 22.18 0.81
N ALA A 369 -29.99 22.72 0.06
CA ALA A 369 -30.22 23.47 -1.17
C ALA A 369 -30.28 22.52 -2.38
N ALA A 370 -31.26 22.79 -3.25
CA ALA A 370 -31.66 22.00 -4.39
C ALA A 370 -30.63 21.95 -5.53
N LEU A 371 -30.68 20.84 -6.27
CA LEU A 371 -30.03 20.58 -7.55
C LEU A 371 -30.44 21.62 -8.61
N ALA A 372 -29.46 22.23 -9.26
CA ALA A 372 -29.64 22.98 -10.50
C ALA A 372 -28.83 22.29 -11.63
N HIS A 373 -29.55 21.81 -12.64
CA HIS A 373 -29.02 21.38 -13.94
C HIS A 373 -28.41 22.55 -14.72
N PRO A 374 -27.38 22.29 -15.56
CA PRO A 374 -27.14 23.08 -16.76
C PRO A 374 -27.48 22.28 -18.04
N ARG A 375 -28.33 22.89 -18.87
CA ARG A 375 -28.69 22.49 -20.23
C ARG A 375 -27.55 22.78 -21.23
N HIS A 376 -27.46 21.91 -22.23
CA HIS A 376 -27.02 22.11 -23.62
C HIS A 376 -26.19 23.35 -24.00
N LEU A 377 -24.99 23.10 -24.53
CA LEU A 377 -24.39 23.92 -25.59
C LEU A 377 -23.89 23.02 -26.73
N ARG A 378 -24.65 23.01 -27.83
CA ARG A 378 -24.23 22.53 -29.14
C ARG A 378 -23.14 23.46 -29.67
N ARG A 379 -21.99 22.92 -30.08
CA ARG A 379 -21.05 23.64 -30.96
C ARG A 379 -21.18 23.10 -32.38
N THR A 380 -21.65 23.96 -33.25
CA THR A 380 -21.63 23.88 -34.72
C THR A 380 -20.20 24.00 -35.24
N ILE A 381 -19.81 23.08 -36.12
CA ILE A 381 -18.59 23.12 -36.93
C ILE A 381 -18.91 23.93 -38.20
N PRO A 382 -18.12 24.96 -38.58
CA PRO A 382 -18.22 25.53 -39.91
C PRO A 382 -17.33 24.75 -40.88
N VAL A 383 -17.94 24.25 -41.94
CA VAL A 383 -17.28 23.81 -43.17
C VAL A 383 -16.94 25.07 -43.98
N THR A 384 -15.67 25.22 -44.35
CA THR A 384 -15.28 26.08 -45.48
C THR A 384 -14.46 25.26 -46.46
N ARG A 385 -14.75 25.54 -47.73
CA ARG A 385 -14.39 24.81 -48.95
C ARG A 385 -12.90 24.72 -49.23
#